data_AF-A0A965Q8Z8-F1
#
_entry.id   AF-A0A965Q8Z8-F1
#
_cell.length_a   1.000
_cell.length_b   1.000
_cell.length_c   1.000
_cell.angle_alpha   90.00
_cell.angle_beta   90.00
_cell.angle_gamma   90.00
#
_symmetry.space_group_name_H-M   'P 1'
#
loop_
_entity.id
_entity.type
_entity.pdbx_description
1 polymer ?
#
loop_
_entity_poly.entity_id
_entity_poly.type
_entity_poly.pdbx_seq_one_letter_code
_entity_poly.pdbx_strand_id
1 'polypeptide(L)'
;MQTTAQSSLKAINKYRPYWAKRFGTAPMLPMTRQEMDVLGWDSCDIILVTGDAYIDHPSFGMALVGRLLEDQGFRVGIISQPDWSSAEPFKVLGKPNLYFGITAGNMDSMV
;
A
#
# COMPACT_ATOMS: atom_id res chain seq x y z
N MET A 1 16.99 -37.45 21.49
CA MET A 1 17.27 -36.87 20.16
C MET A 1 15.99 -36.23 19.67
N GLN A 2 15.85 -34.91 19.75
CA GLN A 2 14.70 -34.18 19.21
C GLN A 2 15.09 -33.61 17.84
N THR A 3 14.50 -34.17 16.79
CA THR A 3 14.59 -33.67 15.42
C THR A 3 13.59 -32.53 15.27
N THR A 4 14.04 -31.28 15.35
CA THR A 4 13.21 -30.13 14.98
C THR A 4 13.07 -30.10 13.46
N ALA A 5 11.85 -30.32 12.97
CA ALA A 5 11.52 -30.11 11.57
C ALA A 5 11.69 -28.62 11.24
N GLN A 6 12.73 -28.29 10.49
CA GLN A 6 13.01 -26.95 10.02
C GLN A 6 12.00 -26.64 8.90
N SER A 7 10.94 -25.88 9.20
CA SER A 7 10.01 -25.43 8.16
C SER A 7 10.79 -24.58 7.16
N SER A 8 10.84 -25.00 5.90
CA SER A 8 11.45 -24.19 4.84
C SER A 8 10.61 -22.93 4.63
N LEU A 9 11.10 -21.79 5.13
CA LEU A 9 10.46 -20.50 4.91
C LEU A 9 10.44 -20.22 3.40
N LYS A 10 9.24 -20.12 2.84
CA LYS A 10 9.05 -19.76 1.43
C LYS A 10 9.30 -18.26 1.27
N ALA A 11 10.28 -17.89 0.42
CA ALA A 11 10.56 -16.49 0.11
C ALA A 11 9.32 -15.78 -0.44
N ILE A 12 9.17 -14.49 -0.12
CA ILE A 12 7.97 -13.70 -0.48
C ILE A 12 7.70 -13.67 -2.00
N ASN A 13 8.75 -13.64 -2.81
CA ASN A 13 8.66 -13.65 -4.27
C ASN A 13 8.28 -15.02 -4.88
N LYS A 14 8.10 -16.07 -4.07
CA LYS A 14 7.66 -17.39 -4.53
C LYS A 14 6.15 -17.60 -4.36
N TYR A 15 5.45 -16.69 -3.69
CA TYR A 15 3.99 -16.75 -3.62
C TYR A 15 3.38 -16.37 -4.97
N ARG A 16 2.24 -16.98 -5.29
CA ARG A 16 1.48 -16.60 -6.48
C ARG A 16 0.99 -15.18 -6.28
N PRO A 17 1.24 -14.26 -7.22
CA PRO A 17 0.74 -12.89 -7.09
C PRO A 17 -0.79 -12.86 -7.01
N TYR A 18 -1.29 -11.82 -6.35
CA TYR A 18 -2.71 -11.54 -6.27
C TYR A 18 -3.30 -11.32 -7.67
N TRP A 19 -4.60 -11.63 -7.83
CA TRP A 19 -5.25 -11.67 -9.15
C TRP A 19 -5.19 -10.31 -9.87
N ALA A 20 -5.14 -9.21 -9.12
CA ALA A 20 -5.17 -7.86 -9.65
C ALA A 20 -3.86 -7.46 -10.36
N LYS A 21 -2.80 -8.29 -10.31
CA LYS A 21 -1.56 -8.09 -11.09
C LYS A 21 -1.80 -7.88 -12.59
N ARG A 22 -2.92 -8.38 -13.11
CA ARG A 22 -3.34 -8.18 -14.51
C ARG A 22 -3.55 -6.71 -14.92
N PHE A 23 -3.78 -5.81 -13.95
CA PHE A 23 -3.92 -4.38 -14.22
C PHE A 23 -2.59 -3.65 -14.37
N GLY A 24 -1.45 -4.32 -14.12
CA GLY A 24 -0.13 -3.69 -14.11
C GLY A 24 0.10 -2.84 -12.87
N THR A 25 1.20 -2.07 -12.89
CA THR A 25 1.62 -1.16 -11.81
C THR A 25 1.27 0.28 -12.17
N ALA A 26 0.90 1.08 -11.17
CA ALA A 26 0.65 2.50 -11.38
C ALA A 26 1.98 3.28 -11.56
N PRO A 27 2.03 4.33 -12.40
CA PRO A 27 3.22 5.20 -12.48
C PRO A 27 3.57 5.82 -11.12
N MET A 28 2.56 6.23 -10.36
CA MET A 28 2.58 6.66 -8.96
C MET A 28 1.40 6.00 -8.26
N LEU A 29 1.48 5.73 -6.95
CA LEU A 29 0.31 5.23 -6.22
C LEU A 29 -0.80 6.29 -6.27
N PRO A 30 -2.05 5.94 -6.64
CA PRO A 30 -3.14 6.89 -6.72
C PRO A 30 -3.48 7.45 -5.34
N MET A 31 -3.68 8.76 -5.29
CA MET A 31 -4.15 9.52 -4.12
C MET A 31 -5.59 10.02 -4.29
N THR A 32 -6.13 9.94 -5.51
CA THR A 32 -7.45 10.42 -5.87
C THR A 32 -8.27 9.37 -6.63
N ARG A 33 -9.59 9.56 -6.68
CA ARG A 33 -10.46 8.73 -7.53
C ARG A 33 -10.17 8.88 -9.01
N GLN A 34 -9.86 10.09 -9.44
CA GLN A 34 -9.56 10.38 -10.83
C GLN A 34 -8.31 9.62 -11.31
N GLU A 35 -7.27 9.51 -10.47
CA GLU A 35 -6.10 8.69 -10.79
C GLU A 35 -6.44 7.20 -10.84
N MET A 36 -7.32 6.71 -9.97
CA MET A 36 -7.81 5.33 -10.05
C MET A 36 -8.59 5.08 -11.35
N ASP A 37 -9.41 6.03 -11.78
CA ASP A 37 -10.16 5.93 -13.04
C ASP A 37 -9.20 5.83 -14.24
N VAL A 38 -8.10 6.61 -14.24
CA VAL A 38 -7.04 6.53 -15.27
C VAL A 38 -6.35 5.16 -15.27
N LEU A 39 -6.20 4.53 -14.09
CA LEU A 39 -5.67 3.18 -13.95
C LEU A 39 -6.70 2.08 -14.27
N GLY A 40 -7.97 2.44 -14.49
CA GLY A 40 -9.08 1.49 -14.66
C GLY A 40 -9.42 0.72 -13.39
N TRP A 41 -9.15 1.28 -12.22
CA TRP A 41 -9.39 0.66 -10.92
C TRP A 41 -10.70 1.16 -10.31
N ASP A 42 -11.64 0.25 -10.06
CA ASP A 42 -12.88 0.55 -9.32
C ASP A 42 -12.67 0.73 -7.81
N SER A 43 -11.60 0.16 -7.28
CA SER A 43 -11.30 0.04 -5.86
C SER A 43 -9.81 -0.24 -5.65
N CYS A 44 -9.29 0.18 -4.49
CA CYS A 44 -7.98 -0.27 -4.02
C CYS A 44 -8.16 -1.58 -3.23
N ASP A 45 -7.20 -2.48 -3.31
CA ASP A 45 -7.16 -3.65 -2.43
C ASP A 45 -6.62 -3.25 -1.05
N ILE A 46 -5.61 -2.38 -1.05
CA ILE A 46 -4.96 -1.84 0.15
C ILE A 46 -4.87 -0.32 0.00
N ILE A 47 -5.19 0.41 1.07
CA ILE A 47 -4.97 1.86 1.13
C ILE A 47 -3.96 2.13 2.24
N LEU A 48 -2.83 2.74 1.88
CA LEU A 48 -1.87 3.22 2.85
C LEU A 48 -2.27 4.63 3.31
N VAL A 49 -2.17 4.91 4.60
CA VAL A 49 -2.36 6.26 5.15
C VAL A 49 -1.08 6.66 5.84
N THR A 50 -0.54 7.82 5.48
CA THR A 50 0.69 8.35 6.05
C THR A 50 0.52 9.76 6.59
N GLY A 51 1.12 10.03 7.76
CA GLY A 51 1.23 11.37 8.34
C GLY A 51 2.28 12.27 7.67
N ASP A 52 3.01 11.75 6.68
CA ASP A 52 4.10 12.43 5.99
C ASP A 52 3.76 12.64 4.51
N ALA A 53 4.53 13.46 3.82
CA ALA A 53 4.39 13.68 2.38
C ALA A 53 4.65 12.37 1.62
N TYR A 54 3.80 12.08 0.63
CA TYR A 54 4.08 10.99 -0.30
C TYR A 54 5.12 11.43 -1.34
N ILE A 55 6.31 10.86 -1.25
CA ILE A 55 7.33 10.88 -2.29
C ILE A 55 7.59 9.43 -2.68
N ASP A 56 7.39 9.11 -3.95
CA ASP A 56 7.60 7.75 -4.45
C ASP A 56 9.09 7.46 -4.67
N HIS A 57 9.80 7.25 -3.56
CA HIS A 57 11.24 7.05 -3.54
C HIS A 57 11.58 5.89 -2.59
N PRO A 58 12.57 5.02 -2.91
CA PRO A 58 12.92 3.86 -2.08
C PRO A 58 13.41 4.21 -0.67
N SER A 59 13.82 5.46 -0.42
CA SER A 59 14.14 5.96 0.93
C SER A 59 12.90 6.30 1.78
N PHE A 60 11.70 6.18 1.22
CA PHE A 60 10.43 6.44 1.88
C PHE A 60 9.75 5.10 2.19
N GLY A 61 9.62 4.77 3.48
CA GLY A 61 9.18 3.44 3.90
C GLY A 61 7.79 3.07 3.40
N MET A 62 6.86 4.01 3.41
CA MET A 62 5.51 3.85 2.85
C MET A 62 5.52 3.61 1.34
N ALA A 63 6.39 4.29 0.59
CA ALA A 63 6.53 4.08 -0.86
C ALA A 63 7.09 2.68 -1.13
N LEU A 64 8.15 2.28 -0.42
CA LEU A 64 8.73 0.95 -0.54
C LEU A 64 7.71 -0.16 -0.23
N VAL A 65 6.94 -0.02 0.85
CA VAL A 65 5.87 -0.97 1.20
C VAL A 65 4.79 -1.00 0.13
N GLY A 66 4.34 0.16 -0.37
CA GLY A 66 3.34 0.22 -1.43
C GLY A 66 3.80 -0.46 -2.72
N ARG A 67 5.04 -0.21 -3.16
CA ARG A 67 5.61 -0.86 -4.35
C ARG A 67 5.84 -2.35 -4.16
N LEU A 68 6.22 -2.80 -2.95
CA LEU A 68 6.30 -4.22 -2.64
C LEU A 68 4.92 -4.90 -2.75
N LEU A 69 3.87 -4.26 -2.24
CA LEU A 69 2.50 -4.78 -2.35
C LEU A 69 2.00 -4.80 -3.80
N GLU A 70 2.29 -3.77 -4.61
CA GLU A 70 1.98 -3.78 -6.04
C GLU A 70 2.73 -4.90 -6.78
N ASP A 71 4.00 -5.18 -6.46
CA ASP A 71 4.74 -6.29 -7.07
C ASP A 71 4.12 -7.66 -6.73
N GLN A 72 3.55 -7.78 -5.52
CA GLN A 72 2.73 -8.91 -5.10
C GLN A 72 1.34 -8.94 -5.77
N GLY A 73 1.00 -7.94 -6.58
CA GLY A 73 -0.18 -7.92 -7.45
C GLY A 73 -1.40 -7.21 -6.88
N PHE A 74 -1.25 -6.46 -5.79
CA PHE A 74 -2.35 -5.69 -5.19
C PHE A 74 -2.49 -4.33 -5.84
N ARG A 75 -3.72 -3.82 -5.92
CA ARG A 75 -3.98 -2.41 -6.24
C ARG A 75 -3.82 -1.60 -4.97
N VAL A 76 -2.82 -0.72 -4.93
CA VAL A 76 -2.46 0.02 -3.72
C VAL A 76 -2.70 1.51 -3.95
N GLY A 77 -3.49 2.14 -3.09
CA GLY A 77 -3.63 3.59 -3.04
C GLY A 77 -2.93 4.16 -1.81
N ILE A 78 -2.68 5.48 -1.81
CA ILE A 78 -2.10 6.16 -0.65
C ILE A 78 -2.84 7.46 -0.33
N ILE A 79 -3.07 7.71 0.95
CA ILE A 79 -3.60 8.96 1.48
C ILE A 79 -2.49 9.59 2.32
N SER A 80 -1.98 10.73 1.87
CA SER A 80 -0.89 11.46 2.52
C SER A 80 -1.44 12.68 3.23
N GLN A 81 -1.05 12.84 4.49
CA GLN A 81 -1.40 13.95 5.37
C GLN A 81 -2.91 14.28 5.35
N PRO A 82 -3.80 13.30 5.57
CA PRO A 82 -5.22 13.60 5.67
C PRO A 82 -5.47 14.55 6.85
N ASP A 83 -6.36 15.52 6.65
CA ASP A 83 -6.87 16.32 7.77
C ASP A 83 -7.55 15.38 8.78
N TRP A 84 -7.02 15.36 10.00
CA TRP A 84 -7.41 14.45 11.07
C TRP A 84 -8.63 14.95 11.86
N SER A 85 -9.09 16.18 11.62
CA SER A 85 -10.26 16.75 12.27
C SER A 85 -11.58 16.13 11.80
N SER A 86 -11.54 15.34 10.71
CA SER A 86 -12.70 14.69 10.09
C SER A 86 -12.35 13.31 9.55
N ALA A 87 -13.35 12.45 9.44
CA ALA A 87 -13.21 11.14 8.78
C ALA A 87 -13.25 11.24 7.25
N GLU A 88 -13.73 12.35 6.67
CA GLU A 88 -13.92 12.48 5.22
C GLU A 88 -12.62 12.36 4.40
N PRO A 89 -11.50 12.99 4.80
CA PRO A 89 -10.22 12.82 4.09
C PRO A 89 -9.74 11.37 4.01
N PHE A 90 -10.09 10.53 4.98
CA PHE A 90 -9.74 9.10 4.99
C PHE A 90 -10.60 8.26 4.03
N LYS A 91 -11.70 8.82 3.51
CA LYS A 91 -12.66 8.14 2.63
C LYS A 91 -12.48 8.49 1.15
N VAL A 92 -11.53 9.37 0.79
CA VAL A 92 -11.35 9.84 -0.60
C VAL A 92 -11.09 8.71 -1.60
N LEU A 93 -10.44 7.63 -1.15
CA LEU A 93 -10.23 6.39 -1.92
C LEU A 93 -11.23 5.28 -1.57
N GLY A 94 -12.32 5.60 -0.88
CA GLY A 94 -13.37 4.68 -0.44
C GLY A 94 -12.87 3.48 0.35
N LYS A 95 -13.67 2.40 0.37
CA LYS A 95 -13.37 1.19 1.13
C LYS A 95 -12.36 0.30 0.39
N PRO A 96 -11.24 -0.11 1.02
CA PRO A 96 -10.32 -1.07 0.44
C PRO A 96 -10.91 -2.49 0.50
N ASN A 97 -10.52 -3.36 -0.43
CA ASN A 97 -11.00 -4.75 -0.45
C ASN A 97 -10.40 -5.60 0.67
N LEU A 98 -9.21 -5.24 1.17
CA LEU A 98 -8.50 -5.98 2.21
C LEU A 98 -8.36 -5.16 3.49
N TYR A 99 -7.57 -4.09 3.49
CA TYR A 99 -7.30 -3.31 4.70
C TYR A 99 -6.74 -1.90 4.45
N PHE A 100 -6.74 -1.09 5.50
CA PHE A 100 -5.96 0.16 5.60
C PHE A 100 -4.65 -0.09 6.33
N GLY A 101 -3.52 0.35 5.76
CA GLY A 101 -2.20 0.31 6.42
C GLY A 101 -1.81 1.70 6.90
N ILE A 102 -1.59 1.89 8.19
CA ILE A 102 -1.30 3.20 8.79
C ILE A 102 0.18 3.32 9.15
N THR A 103 0.80 4.45 8.83
CA THR A 103 2.19 4.75 9.20
C THR A 103 2.36 6.24 9.52
N ALA A 104 3.24 6.57 10.47
CA ALA A 104 3.61 7.96 10.74
C ALA A 104 4.41 8.60 9.59
N GLY A 105 5.04 7.78 8.73
CA GLY A 105 5.90 8.21 7.64
C GLY A 105 7.39 8.06 7.96
N ASN A 106 8.23 8.90 7.34
CA ASN A 106 9.68 8.85 7.57
C ASN A 106 10.12 9.69 8.77
N MET A 107 9.28 10.59 9.24
CA MET A 107 9.56 11.44 10.38
C MET A 107 9.35 10.66 11.69
N ASP A 108 10.33 10.73 12.59
CA ASP A 108 10.19 10.23 13.95
C ASP A 108 9.20 11.11 14.73
N SER A 109 8.47 10.53 15.68
CA SER A 109 7.40 11.23 16.41
C SER A 109 7.90 12.29 17.40
N MET A 110 9.21 12.54 17.47
CA MET A 110 9.79 13.65 18.24
C MET A 110 9.80 14.99 17.49
N VAL A 111 9.33 15.04 16.24
CA VAL A 111 9.14 16.28 15.47
C VAL A 111 7.67 16.54 15.19
#